data_AF-A0A382T695-F1
#
_entry.id   AF-A0A382T695-F1
#
_cell.length_a   1.000
_cell.length_b   1.000
_cell.length_c   1.000
_cell.angle_alpha   90.00
_cell.angle_beta   90.00
_cell.angle_gamma   90.00
#
_symmetry.space_group_name_H-M   'P 1'
#
loop_
_entity.id
_entity.type
_entity.pdbx_description
1 polymer ?
#
loop_
_entity_poly.entity_id
_entity_poly.type
_entity_poly.pdbx_seq_one_letter_code
_entity_poly.pdbx_strand_id
1 'polypeptide(L)'
;MKLNYRFQDLRWTSAIFLTGTMLSTLVGLPVFIYHFGGQMNWWIHGAVFVGMFIASGLSITLGYHRLFSHISFKAKWPVRLFTLIFGATAMENSALEWCSDHRRHHKHTDDDDDPYNIQLGF
;
A
#
# COMPACT_ATOMS: atom_id res chain seq x y z
N MET A 1 -9.31 -20.10 -18.52
CA MET A 1 -10.50 -19.91 -17.67
C MET A 1 -11.24 -18.65 -18.16
N LYS A 2 -12.55 -18.68 -18.40
CA LYS A 2 -13.31 -17.45 -18.69
C LYS A 2 -13.78 -16.87 -17.36
N LEU A 3 -13.18 -15.77 -16.93
CA LEU A 3 -13.60 -15.05 -15.73
C LEU A 3 -14.97 -14.41 -15.99
N ASN A 4 -15.93 -14.67 -15.11
CA ASN A 4 -17.29 -14.17 -15.21
C ASN A 4 -17.61 -13.26 -14.02
N TYR A 5 -16.79 -12.23 -13.83
CA TYR A 5 -16.99 -11.25 -12.76
C TYR A 5 -18.21 -10.38 -13.05
N ARG A 6 -19.08 -10.24 -12.04
CA ARG A 6 -20.20 -9.32 -12.03
C ARG A 6 -19.83 -8.12 -11.16
N PHE A 7 -20.54 -7.00 -11.32
CA PHE A 7 -20.40 -5.84 -10.43
C PHE A 7 -20.64 -6.18 -8.94
N GLN A 8 -21.35 -7.27 -8.66
CA GLN A 8 -21.64 -7.77 -7.33
C GLN A 8 -20.40 -8.36 -6.64
N ASP A 9 -19.43 -8.83 -7.43
CA ASP A 9 -18.21 -9.49 -6.95
C ASP A 9 -17.11 -8.46 -6.60
N LEU A 10 -17.33 -7.18 -6.91
CA LEU A 10 -16.39 -6.10 -6.62
C LEU A 10 -16.32 -5.83 -5.12
N ARG A 11 -15.09 -5.76 -4.59
CA ARG A 11 -14.81 -5.21 -3.26
C ARG A 11 -14.98 -3.69 -3.30
N TRP A 12 -16.22 -3.23 -3.14
CA TRP A 12 -16.58 -1.81 -3.26
C TRP A 12 -15.75 -0.88 -2.36
N THR A 13 -15.39 -1.30 -1.15
CA THR A 13 -14.53 -0.51 -0.26
C THR A 13 -13.19 -0.20 -0.92
N SER A 14 -12.51 -1.21 -1.47
CA SER A 14 -11.23 -1.03 -2.17
C SER A 14 -11.40 -0.24 -3.47
N ALA A 15 -12.46 -0.52 -4.24
CA ALA A 15 -12.73 0.19 -5.50
C ALA A 15 -12.97 1.69 -5.27
N ILE A 16 -13.82 2.04 -4.30
CA ILE A 16 -14.09 3.44 -3.93
C ILE A 16 -12.82 4.10 -3.40
N PHE A 17 -12.08 3.42 -2.52
CA PHE A 17 -10.84 3.92 -1.97
C PHE A 17 -9.80 4.26 -3.06
N LEU A 18 -9.48 3.30 -3.94
CA LEU A 18 -8.48 3.47 -5.01
C LEU A 18 -8.91 4.51 -6.05
N THR A 19 -10.20 4.51 -6.43
CA THR A 19 -10.72 5.51 -7.37
C THR A 19 -10.70 6.89 -6.74
N GLY A 20 -11.10 7.00 -5.47
CA GLY A 20 -11.14 8.27 -4.73
C GLY A 20 -9.76 8.87 -4.53
N THR A 21 -8.76 8.07 -4.16
CA THR A 21 -7.37 8.55 -4.01
C THR A 21 -6.77 8.98 -5.34
N MET A 22 -7.06 8.25 -6.43
CA MET A 22 -6.65 8.64 -7.78
C MET A 22 -7.28 9.99 -8.19
N LEU A 23 -8.59 10.16 -8.04
CA LEU A 23 -9.27 11.42 -8.37
C LEU A 23 -8.78 12.59 -7.52
N SER A 24 -8.55 12.35 -6.23
CA SER A 24 -7.99 13.36 -5.32
C SER A 24 -6.59 13.81 -5.77
N THR A 25 -5.78 12.88 -6.29
CA THR A 25 -4.44 13.18 -6.79
C THR A 25 -4.47 13.89 -8.14
N LEU A 26 -5.32 13.46 -9.07
CA LEU A 26 -5.39 14.02 -10.42
C LEU A 26 -6.11 15.37 -10.50
N VAL A 27 -7.04 15.64 -9.57
CA VAL A 27 -7.85 16.87 -9.57
C VAL A 27 -7.57 17.72 -8.34
N GLY A 28 -7.67 17.12 -7.15
CA GLY A 28 -7.54 17.84 -5.88
C GLY A 28 -6.15 18.47 -5.70
N LEU A 29 -5.08 17.72 -5.98
CA LEU A 29 -3.71 18.22 -5.83
C LEU A 29 -3.39 19.37 -6.80
N PRO A 30 -3.66 19.29 -8.12
CA PRO A 30 -3.47 20.43 -9.03
C PRO A 30 -4.27 21.68 -8.64
N VAL A 31 -5.54 21.51 -8.24
CA VAL A 31 -6.38 22.64 -7.79
C VAL A 31 -5.78 23.27 -6.53
N PHE A 32 -5.34 22.46 -5.57
CA PHE A 32 -4.68 22.94 -4.36
C PHE A 32 -3.40 23.71 -4.68
N ILE A 33 -2.54 23.18 -5.56
CA ILE A 33 -1.30 23.84 -5.99
C ILE A 33 -1.61 25.15 -6.73
N TYR A 34 -2.62 25.18 -7.58
CA TYR A 34 -3.02 26.39 -8.30
C TYR A 34 -3.42 27.52 -7.34
N HIS A 35 -4.19 27.22 -6.29
CA HIS A 35 -4.66 28.22 -5.34
C HIS A 35 -3.65 28.59 -4.25
N PHE A 36 -2.86 27.62 -3.76
CA PHE A 36 -2.04 27.77 -2.56
C PHE A 36 -0.54 27.56 -2.79
N GLY A 37 -0.14 27.09 -3.97
CA GLY A 37 1.25 26.73 -4.26
C GLY A 37 2.24 27.89 -4.15
N GLY A 38 1.80 29.12 -4.42
CA GLY A 38 2.64 30.33 -4.24
C GLY A 38 2.96 30.65 -2.77
N GLN A 39 2.17 30.15 -1.83
CA GLN A 39 2.32 30.38 -0.39
C GLN A 39 3.10 29.24 0.30
N MET A 40 3.38 28.16 -0.42
CA MET A 40 4.02 26.97 0.12
C MET A 40 5.55 27.12 0.19
N ASN A 41 6.12 26.62 1.28
CA ASN A 41 7.54 26.31 1.32
C ASN A 41 7.79 24.94 0.65
N TRP A 42 8.09 24.97 -0.65
CA TRP A 42 8.30 23.77 -1.45
C TRP A 42 9.44 22.87 -0.96
N TRP A 43 10.47 23.43 -0.32
CA TRP A 43 11.58 22.65 0.24
C TRP A 43 11.12 21.77 1.40
N ILE A 44 10.37 22.32 2.34
CA ILE A 44 9.87 21.57 3.50
C ILE A 44 8.88 20.49 3.04
N HIS A 45 7.94 20.85 2.15
CA HIS A 45 6.94 19.89 1.66
C HIS A 45 7.58 18.78 0.82
N GLY A 46 8.55 19.12 -0.03
CA GLY A 46 9.33 18.15 -0.79
C GLY A 46 10.14 17.21 0.12
N ALA A 47 10.79 17.75 1.16
CA ALA A 47 11.54 16.94 2.12
C ALA A 47 10.63 15.99 2.91
N VAL A 48 9.47 16.47 3.37
CA VAL A 48 8.47 15.62 4.05
C VAL A 48 7.94 14.54 3.09
N PHE A 49 7.63 14.89 1.84
CA PHE A 49 7.18 13.92 0.84
C PHE A 49 8.21 12.81 0.62
N VAL A 50 9.47 13.17 0.35
CA VAL A 50 10.55 12.20 0.15
C VAL A 50 10.79 11.35 1.40
N GLY A 51 10.80 11.99 2.58
CA GLY A 51 10.96 11.28 3.85
C GLY A 51 9.85 10.27 4.11
N MET A 52 8.60 10.66 3.88
CA MET A 52 7.44 9.78 4.04
C MET A 52 7.41 8.67 2.99
N PHE A 53 7.75 8.97 1.74
CA PHE A 53 7.85 7.99 0.66
C PHE A 53 8.83 6.87 1.02
N ILE A 54 10.03 7.26 1.50
CA ILE A 54 11.06 6.30 1.94
C ILE A 54 10.60 5.54 3.18
N ALA A 55 10.10 6.23 4.20
CA ALA A 55 9.67 5.59 5.45
C ALA A 55 8.54 4.57 5.23
N SER A 56 7.56 4.92 4.39
CA SER A 56 6.43 4.07 4.04
C SER A 56 6.86 2.87 3.19
N GLY A 57 7.64 3.10 2.12
CA GLY A 57 8.17 2.03 1.28
C GLY A 57 9.10 1.05 2.01
N LEU A 58 9.96 1.56 2.91
CA LEU A 58 10.76 0.71 3.80
C LEU A 58 9.87 -0.10 4.75
N SER A 59 8.77 0.48 5.23
CA SER A 59 7.88 -0.22 6.16
C SER A 59 7.16 -1.40 5.50
N ILE A 60 6.83 -1.33 4.22
CA ILE A 60 6.32 -2.48 3.46
C ILE A 60 7.45 -3.48 3.20
N THR A 61 8.54 -3.04 2.59
CA THR A 61 9.61 -3.95 2.12
C THR A 61 10.44 -4.57 3.24
N LEU A 62 10.91 -3.79 4.21
CA LEU A 62 11.66 -4.24 5.37
C LEU A 62 10.72 -4.81 6.44
N GLY A 63 9.59 -4.14 6.68
CA GLY A 63 8.64 -4.48 7.74
C GLY A 63 7.68 -5.60 7.35
N TYR A 64 6.59 -5.26 6.65
CA TYR A 64 5.49 -6.19 6.38
C TYR A 64 5.99 -7.43 5.64
N HIS A 65 6.81 -7.24 4.61
CA HIS A 65 7.36 -8.30 3.79
C HIS A 65 8.44 -9.12 4.53
N ARG A 66 9.63 -8.55 4.79
CA ARG A 66 10.78 -9.34 5.30
C ARG A 66 10.68 -9.68 6.78
N LEU A 67 10.32 -8.71 7.62
CA LEU A 67 10.30 -8.89 9.07
C LEU A 67 9.08 -9.67 9.54
N PHE A 68 7.88 -9.30 9.10
CA PHE A 68 6.64 -9.89 9.60
C PHE A 68 6.16 -11.10 8.78
N SER A 69 6.21 -11.05 7.45
CA SER A 69 5.74 -12.17 6.62
C SER A 69 6.75 -13.31 6.57
N HIS A 70 8.01 -13.02 6.21
CA HIS A 70 9.06 -14.03 6.05
C HIS A 70 9.90 -14.31 7.29
N ILE A 71 9.84 -13.44 8.31
CA ILE A 71 10.64 -13.59 9.54
C ILE A 71 12.13 -13.74 9.21
N SER A 72 12.62 -13.02 8.18
CA SER A 72 14.00 -13.18 7.68
C SER A 72 15.06 -12.71 8.67
N PHE A 73 14.67 -11.90 9.66
CA PHE A 73 15.53 -11.43 10.73
C PHE A 73 14.70 -11.06 11.97
N LYS A 74 15.37 -10.92 13.12
CA LYS A 74 14.75 -10.42 14.36
C LYS A 74 15.09 -8.95 14.56
N ALA A 75 14.08 -8.12 14.78
CA ALA A 75 14.25 -6.69 15.05
C ALA A 75 13.87 -6.35 16.50
N LYS A 76 14.58 -5.39 17.09
CA LYS A 76 14.21 -4.80 18.39
C LYS A 76 12.95 -3.93 18.23
N TRP A 77 12.29 -3.64 19.35
CA TRP A 77 10.99 -2.95 19.36
C TRP A 77 10.96 -1.61 18.61
N PRO A 78 12.01 -0.76 18.57
CA PRO A 78 11.92 0.53 17.87
C PRO A 78 11.73 0.35 16.36
N VAL A 79 12.44 -0.62 15.77
CA VAL A 79 12.30 -0.95 14.34
C VAL A 79 10.92 -1.52 14.05
N ARG A 80 10.42 -2.41 14.92
CA ARG A 80 9.07 -2.98 14.78
C ARG A 80 7.99 -1.89 14.88
N LEU A 81 8.15 -0.95 15.81
CA LEU A 81 7.21 0.15 15.95
C LEU A 81 7.25 1.09 14.75
N PHE A 82 8.46 1.45 14.29
CA PHE A 82 8.65 2.28 13.11
C PHE A 82 7.94 1.68 11.88
N THR A 83 8.18 0.39 11.60
CA THR A 83 7.58 -0.26 10.43
C THR A 83 6.06 -0.43 10.54
N LEU A 84 5.52 -0.54 11.75
CA LEU A 84 4.06 -0.58 11.95
C LEU A 84 3.42 0.80 11.74
N ILE A 85 4.03 1.88 12.27
CA ILE A 85 3.51 3.24 12.13
C ILE A 85 3.56 3.70 10.67
N PHE A 86 4.73 3.62 10.04
CA PHE A 86 4.90 4.10 8.67
C PHE A 86 4.39 3.09 7.63
N GLY A 87 4.19 1.82 8.01
CA GLY A 87 3.48 0.85 7.16
C GLY A 87 2.00 1.18 7.03
N ALA A 88 1.38 1.71 8.08
CA ALA A 88 -0.02 2.15 8.03
C ALA A 88 -0.24 3.30 7.01
N THR A 89 0.78 4.10 6.72
CA THR A 89 0.69 5.18 5.72
C THR A 89 0.78 4.69 4.29
N ALA A 90 1.14 3.42 4.05
CA ALA A 90 1.12 2.82 2.71
C ALA A 90 -0.29 2.50 2.23
N MET A 91 -1.25 2.39 3.17
CA MET A 91 -2.66 2.10 2.89
C MET A 91 -2.88 0.75 2.20
N GLU A 92 -1.99 -0.23 2.44
CA GLU A 92 -2.05 -1.60 1.91
C GLU A 92 -2.68 -2.59 2.92
N ASN A 93 -3.81 -2.21 3.54
CA ASN A 93 -4.42 -2.94 4.66
C ASN A 93 -3.54 -2.99 5.93
N SER A 94 -4.02 -3.69 6.95
CA SER A 94 -3.28 -3.88 8.21
C SER A 94 -2.06 -4.80 8.01
N ALA A 95 -1.04 -4.64 8.86
CA ALA A 95 0.11 -5.55 8.86
C ALA A 95 -0.30 -7.03 8.97
N LEU A 96 -1.36 -7.34 9.72
CA LEU A 96 -1.84 -8.71 9.89
C LEU A 96 -2.43 -9.26 8.59
N GLU A 97 -3.32 -8.51 7.95
CA GLU A 97 -3.96 -8.90 6.69
C GLU A 97 -2.95 -9.02 5.56
N TRP A 98 -2.10 -7.99 5.38
CA TRP A 98 -1.04 -8.01 4.37
C TRP A 98 -0.12 -9.22 4.52
N CYS A 99 0.34 -9.50 5.75
CA CYS A 99 1.22 -10.65 5.99
C CYS A 99 0.52 -12.00 5.79
N SER A 100 -0.78 -12.08 6.11
CA SER A 100 -1.58 -13.28 5.88
C SER A 100 -1.69 -13.57 4.39
N ASP A 101 -2.10 -12.56 3.61
CA ASP A 101 -2.27 -12.67 2.16
C ASP A 101 -0.94 -12.94 1.47
N HIS A 102 0.14 -12.28 1.88
CA HIS A 102 1.48 -12.52 1.33
C HIS A 102 1.97 -13.96 1.56
N ARG A 103 1.71 -14.52 2.75
CA ARG A 103 2.05 -15.93 3.03
C ARG A 103 1.17 -16.89 2.23
N ARG A 104 -0.11 -16.56 2.04
CA ARG A 104 -1.02 -17.35 1.20
C ARG A 104 -0.55 -17.33 -0.26
N HIS A 105 -0.24 -16.16 -0.79
CA HIS A 105 0.36 -15.97 -2.12
C HIS A 105 1.60 -16.83 -2.32
N HIS A 106 2.56 -16.81 -1.40
CA HIS A 106 3.77 -17.65 -1.53
C HIS A 106 3.53 -19.15 -1.40
N LYS A 107 2.48 -19.56 -0.68
CA LYS A 107 2.16 -20.98 -0.49
C LYS A 107 1.38 -21.55 -1.68
N HIS A 108 0.58 -20.71 -2.32
CA HIS A 108 -0.41 -21.06 -3.34
C HIS A 108 -0.12 -20.37 -4.69
N THR A 109 1.13 -19.96 -4.93
CA THR A 109 1.49 -19.10 -6.06
C THR A 109 0.93 -19.61 -7.38
N ASP A 110 0.24 -18.73 -8.09
CA ASP A 110 -0.39 -18.97 -9.40
C ASP A 110 -1.50 -20.04 -9.41
N ASP A 111 -2.01 -20.46 -8.26
CA ASP A 111 -3.20 -21.33 -8.14
C ASP A 111 -4.43 -20.54 -7.64
N ASP A 112 -5.61 -21.19 -7.60
CA ASP A 112 -6.88 -20.56 -7.26
C ASP A 112 -6.94 -19.99 -5.83
N ASP A 113 -6.06 -20.46 -4.92
CA ASP A 113 -5.93 -19.95 -3.57
C ASP A 113 -4.98 -18.75 -3.45
N ASP A 114 -4.27 -18.37 -4.51
CA ASP A 114 -3.46 -17.16 -4.52
C ASP A 114 -4.36 -15.90 -4.53
N PRO A 115 -4.30 -15.02 -3.51
CA PRO A 115 -5.05 -13.76 -3.52
C PRO A 115 -4.66 -12.82 -4.68
N TYR A 116 -3.49 -13.05 -5.30
CA TYR A 116 -2.93 -12.25 -6.40
C TYR A 116 -2.66 -13.08 -7.66
N ASN A 117 -3.46 -14.12 -7.89
CA ASN A 117 -3.28 -15.06 -9.00
C ASN A 117 -3.14 -14.35 -10.36
N ILE A 118 -1.94 -14.38 -10.94
CA ILE A 118 -1.62 -13.75 -12.23
C ILE A 118 -2.30 -14.43 -13.43
N GLN A 119 -2.74 -15.68 -13.28
CA GLN A 119 -3.50 -16.40 -14.31
C GLN A 119 -4.85 -15.74 -14.59
N LEU A 120 -5.29 -14.81 -13.73
CA LEU A 120 -6.54 -14.08 -13.86
C LEU A 120 -6.42 -12.75 -14.64
N GLY A 121 -5.20 -12.28 -14.95
CA GLY A 121 -4.97 -11.04 -15.70
C GLY A 121 -4.01 -10.08 -14.99
N PHE A 122 -3.84 -8.88 -15.58
CA PHE A 122 -3.11 -7.74 -15.01
C PHE A 122 -4.06 -6.82 -14.24
#